data_AF-A0A3S0CLK8-F1
#
_entry.id   AF-A0A3S0CLK8-F1
#
_cell.length_a   1.000
_cell.length_b   1.000
_cell.length_c   1.000
_cell.angle_alpha   90.00
_cell.angle_beta   90.00
_cell.angle_gamma   90.00
#
_symmetry.space_group_name_H-M   'P 1'
#
loop_
_entity.id
_entity.type
_entity.pdbx_description
1 polymer ?
#
loop_
_entity_poly.entity_id
_entity_poly.type
_entity_poly.pdbx_seq_one_letter_code
_entity_poly.pdbx_strand_id
1 'polypeptide(L)'
;MTKELYNVINGFIRERALSIKEDESKNSEQIGFPISNYIDYSPQIDNPKYCCIATNTFKSIIVDNNTLSVIATKKPELFGTGNAKDVLKGILLNNPNYQCTWNDDVDRFAVFLAKRAYLYAMKVDNNEVNNDVLRIDLFRELKTSKEDEGKFDFIGGLLHSFKHFSISGISLSTGNCEAELYHTLRIINYSLKAFFEGERVEIENGFKSYVPFDKNYKLCFIFYHNKRTNTFYINTIIKKEK
;
A
#
# COMPACT_ATOMS: atom_id res chain seq x y z
N MET A 1 -17.56 -10.56 9.95
CA MET A 1 -18.06 -10.57 8.55
C MET A 1 -19.02 -11.75 8.37
N THR A 2 -20.17 -11.56 7.73
CA THR A 2 -21.10 -12.67 7.41
C THR A 2 -20.59 -13.46 6.20
N LYS A 3 -20.98 -14.74 6.07
CA LYS A 3 -20.60 -15.59 4.92
C LYS A 3 -21.09 -15.02 3.58
N GLU A 4 -22.28 -14.43 3.59
CA GLU A 4 -22.89 -13.78 2.43
C GLU A 4 -22.06 -12.59 1.96
N LEU A 5 -21.75 -11.65 2.86
CA LEU A 5 -20.93 -10.49 2.54
C LEU A 5 -19.53 -10.89 2.06
N TYR A 6 -18.93 -11.91 2.68
CA TYR A 6 -17.66 -12.48 2.23
C TYR A 6 -17.74 -12.97 0.77
N ASN A 7 -18.80 -13.68 0.40
CA ASN A 7 -18.96 -14.18 -0.97
C ASN A 7 -19.13 -13.05 -1.98
N VAL A 8 -19.91 -12.02 -1.66
CA VAL A 8 -20.10 -10.83 -2.49
C VAL A 8 -18.75 -10.15 -2.75
N ILE A 9 -18.00 -9.89 -1.68
CA ILE A 9 -16.71 -9.20 -1.78
C ILE A 9 -15.69 -10.05 -2.55
N ASN A 10 -15.60 -11.35 -2.25
CA ASN A 10 -14.65 -12.24 -2.92
C ASN A 10 -14.98 -12.40 -4.42
N GLY A 11 -16.26 -12.43 -4.79
CA GLY A 11 -16.70 -12.42 -6.18
C GLY A 11 -16.29 -11.13 -6.91
N PHE A 12 -16.56 -9.99 -6.29
CA PHE A 12 -16.19 -8.68 -6.85
C PHE A 12 -14.66 -8.54 -7.04
N ILE A 13 -13.86 -8.93 -6.05
CA ILE A 13 -12.39 -8.90 -6.17
C ILE A 13 -11.90 -9.86 -7.25
N ARG A 14 -12.51 -11.03 -7.37
CA ARG A 14 -12.16 -12.00 -8.41
C ARG A 14 -12.31 -11.41 -9.80
N GLU A 15 -13.41 -10.71 -10.07
CA GLU A 15 -13.64 -10.02 -11.34
C GLU A 15 -12.57 -8.95 -11.59
N ARG A 16 -12.26 -8.13 -10.58
CA ARG A 16 -11.20 -7.11 -10.66
C ARG A 16 -9.83 -7.71 -10.92
N ALA A 17 -9.47 -8.77 -10.20
CA ALA A 17 -8.20 -9.47 -10.34
C ALA A 17 -8.03 -10.09 -11.72
N LEU A 18 -9.10 -10.65 -12.31
CA LEU A 18 -9.08 -11.18 -13.67
C LEU A 18 -8.87 -10.06 -14.70
N SER A 19 -9.59 -8.94 -14.57
CA SER A 19 -9.41 -7.78 -15.44
C SER A 19 -7.99 -7.20 -15.36
N ILE A 20 -7.42 -7.08 -14.16
CA ILE A 20 -6.02 -6.64 -13.96
C ILE A 20 -5.05 -7.63 -14.60
N LYS A 21 -5.29 -8.93 -14.45
CA LYS A 21 -4.43 -9.96 -15.05
C LYS A 21 -4.37 -9.82 -16.57
N GLU A 22 -5.51 -9.59 -17.20
CA GLU A 22 -5.63 -9.41 -18.65
C GLU A 22 -4.95 -8.13 -19.11
N ASP A 23 -5.25 -6.98 -18.49
CA ASP A 23 -4.69 -5.68 -18.86
C ASP A 23 -3.16 -5.64 -18.71
N GLU A 24 -2.63 -6.20 -17.61
CA GLU A 24 -1.19 -6.22 -17.34
C GLU A 24 -0.46 -7.42 -17.97
N SER A 25 -1.16 -8.24 -18.78
CA SER A 25 -0.61 -9.47 -19.39
C SER A 25 0.12 -10.37 -18.37
N LYS A 26 -0.42 -10.46 -17.16
CA LYS A 26 0.18 -11.23 -16.05
C LYS A 26 -0.08 -12.71 -16.24
N ASN A 27 0.96 -13.53 -16.01
CA ASN A 27 0.81 -14.99 -15.99
C ASN A 27 -0.13 -15.47 -14.87
N SER A 28 -0.22 -14.73 -13.76
CA SER A 28 -1.12 -15.07 -12.63
C SER A 28 -1.46 -13.83 -11.80
N GLU A 29 -2.63 -13.85 -11.17
CA GLU A 29 -3.09 -12.87 -10.18
C GLU A 29 -3.87 -13.62 -9.08
N GLN A 30 -3.88 -13.11 -7.85
CA GLN A 30 -4.63 -13.75 -6.77
C GLN A 30 -6.12 -13.42 -6.90
N ILE A 31 -6.92 -14.43 -7.24
CA ILE A 31 -8.37 -14.31 -7.52
C ILE A 31 -9.27 -14.72 -6.34
N GLY A 32 -8.67 -15.02 -5.19
CA GLY A 32 -9.40 -15.50 -4.02
C GLY A 32 -8.55 -15.38 -2.75
N PHE A 33 -9.23 -15.13 -1.64
CA PHE A 33 -8.60 -14.81 -0.38
C PHE A 33 -9.34 -15.49 0.77
N PRO A 34 -8.62 -16.07 1.75
CA PRO A 34 -9.26 -16.64 2.92
C PRO A 34 -9.89 -15.54 3.77
N ILE A 35 -10.96 -15.86 4.52
CA ILE A 35 -11.67 -14.90 5.37
C ILE A 35 -10.76 -14.21 6.39
N SER A 36 -9.67 -14.86 6.83
CA SER A 36 -8.66 -14.31 7.74
C SER A 36 -7.80 -13.18 7.13
N ASN A 37 -7.87 -12.99 5.81
CA ASN A 37 -7.16 -11.90 5.13
C ASN A 37 -7.97 -10.61 5.07
N TYR A 38 -9.24 -10.67 5.46
CA TYR A 38 -10.10 -9.52 5.54
C TYR A 38 -9.80 -8.74 6.81
N ILE A 39 -9.69 -7.44 6.65
CA ILE A 39 -9.43 -6.49 7.71
C ILE A 39 -10.59 -5.50 7.70
N ASP A 40 -11.30 -5.46 8.81
CA ASP A 40 -12.40 -4.53 9.01
C ASP A 40 -11.83 -3.18 9.46
N TYR A 41 -12.01 -2.15 8.64
CA TYR A 41 -11.64 -0.77 8.95
C TYR A 41 -12.90 0.09 9.12
N SER A 42 -13.81 -0.29 10.01
CA SER A 42 -15.00 0.50 10.31
C SER A 42 -14.74 1.54 11.41
N PRO A 43 -14.87 2.86 11.13
CA PRO A 43 -14.91 3.87 12.18
C PRO A 43 -16.29 3.84 12.86
N GLN A 44 -16.43 3.03 13.91
CA GLN A 44 -17.66 2.88 14.72
C GLN A 44 -18.91 2.35 13.97
N ILE A 45 -19.96 2.08 14.76
CA ILE A 45 -21.01 1.08 14.53
C ILE A 45 -22.01 1.43 13.41
N ASP A 46 -22.08 2.69 12.97
CA ASP A 46 -23.21 3.19 12.15
C ASP A 46 -22.82 3.88 10.81
N ASN A 47 -21.62 3.65 10.26
CA ASN A 47 -21.19 4.31 9.01
C ASN A 47 -20.35 3.36 8.12
N PRO A 48 -20.08 3.70 6.84
CA PRO A 48 -19.73 2.72 5.81
C PRO A 48 -18.58 1.82 6.21
N LYS A 49 -18.75 0.52 5.97
CA LYS A 49 -17.74 -0.47 6.32
C LYS A 49 -16.67 -0.44 5.25
N TYR A 50 -15.48 0.06 5.58
CA TYR A 50 -14.32 -0.17 4.73
C TYR A 50 -13.92 -1.63 4.89
N CYS A 51 -14.13 -2.38 3.82
CA CYS A 51 -13.61 -3.73 3.75
C CYS A 51 -12.25 -3.68 3.05
N CYS A 52 -11.22 -4.07 3.79
CA CYS A 52 -9.90 -4.28 3.24
C CYS A 52 -9.58 -5.76 3.17
N ILE A 53 -8.77 -6.13 2.20
CA ILE A 53 -8.31 -7.50 2.02
C ILE A 53 -6.90 -7.49 1.46
N ALA A 54 -6.00 -8.06 2.23
CA ALA A 54 -4.58 -8.02 1.94
C ALA A 54 -4.05 -9.38 1.53
N THR A 55 -3.04 -9.41 0.67
CA THR A 55 -2.23 -10.61 0.51
C THR A 55 -1.48 -10.90 1.81
N ASN A 56 -1.14 -12.17 2.06
CA ASN A 56 -0.36 -12.53 3.25
C ASN A 56 0.98 -11.79 3.32
N THR A 57 1.60 -11.58 2.16
CA THR A 57 2.84 -10.81 2.02
C THR A 57 2.65 -9.35 2.43
N PHE A 58 1.55 -8.71 2.04
CA PHE A 58 1.29 -7.34 2.46
C PHE A 58 0.99 -7.26 3.95
N LYS A 59 0.19 -8.20 4.48
CA LYS A 59 -0.11 -8.28 5.91
C LYS A 59 1.16 -8.40 6.74
N SER A 60 2.03 -9.35 6.40
CA SER A 60 3.25 -9.59 7.17
C SER A 60 4.20 -8.40 7.23
N ILE A 61 4.18 -7.52 6.22
CA ILE A 61 5.07 -6.35 6.15
C ILE A 61 4.43 -5.11 6.79
N ILE A 62 3.16 -4.83 6.46
CA ILE A 62 2.52 -3.54 6.76
C ILE A 62 1.54 -3.63 7.93
N VAL A 63 0.76 -4.70 8.02
CA VAL A 63 -0.38 -4.81 8.94
C VAL A 63 0.03 -5.46 10.25
N ASP A 64 0.69 -6.61 10.16
CA ASP A 64 0.98 -7.45 11.31
C ASP A 64 2.14 -6.85 12.11
N ASN A 65 1.90 -6.62 13.41
CA ASN A 65 2.91 -6.22 14.41
C ASN A 65 3.80 -5.04 14.03
N ASN A 66 3.33 -4.14 13.17
CA ASN A 66 4.11 -2.99 12.68
C ASN A 66 5.48 -3.41 12.10
N THR A 67 5.54 -4.57 11.42
CA THR A 67 6.79 -5.24 11.01
C THR A 67 7.77 -4.32 10.30
N LEU A 68 7.32 -3.49 9.35
CA LEU A 68 8.20 -2.53 8.67
C LEU A 68 8.94 -1.61 9.65
N SER A 69 8.24 -1.09 10.67
CA SER A 69 8.85 -0.27 11.71
C SER A 69 9.83 -1.07 12.55
N VAL A 70 9.50 -2.31 12.90
CA VAL A 70 10.39 -3.19 13.66
C VAL A 70 11.68 -3.47 12.88
N ILE A 71 11.58 -3.68 11.56
CA ILE A 71 12.72 -3.85 10.66
C ILE A 71 13.58 -2.59 10.68
N ALA A 72 12.97 -1.43 10.48
CA ALA A 72 13.66 -0.14 10.46
C ALA A 72 14.39 0.13 11.79
N THR A 73 13.79 -0.21 12.92
CA THR A 73 14.47 -0.10 14.23
C THR A 73 15.63 -1.06 14.42
N LYS A 74 15.51 -2.30 13.93
CA LYS A 74 16.58 -3.30 14.06
C LYS A 74 17.74 -3.09 13.08
N LYS A 75 17.46 -2.45 11.95
CA LYS A 75 18.40 -2.25 10.83
C LYS A 75 18.31 -0.82 10.27
N PRO A 76 18.52 0.21 11.10
CA PRO A 76 18.34 1.60 10.67
C PRO A 76 19.29 1.99 9.52
N GLU A 77 20.42 1.29 9.37
CA GLU A 77 21.39 1.49 8.28
C GLU A 77 20.84 1.17 6.88
N LEU A 78 19.70 0.47 6.80
CA LEU A 78 19.05 0.11 5.53
C LEU A 78 17.89 1.04 5.16
N PHE A 79 17.62 2.06 5.98
CA PHE A 79 16.52 3.02 5.81
C PHE A 79 17.08 4.44 5.76
N GLY A 80 16.45 5.32 4.99
CA GLY A 80 16.92 6.69 4.74
C GLY A 80 18.17 6.79 3.86
N THR A 81 18.57 5.70 3.17
CA THR A 81 19.80 5.65 2.37
C THR A 81 19.68 6.31 0.98
N GLY A 82 18.45 6.67 0.58
CA GLY A 82 18.12 7.05 -0.78
C GLY A 82 18.04 5.88 -1.77
N ASN A 83 18.21 4.63 -1.33
CA ASN A 83 18.20 3.46 -2.21
C ASN A 83 17.14 2.43 -1.82
N ALA A 84 16.16 2.23 -2.70
CA ALA A 84 15.05 1.30 -2.51
C ALA A 84 15.50 -0.15 -2.27
N LYS A 85 16.62 -0.57 -2.87
CA LYS A 85 17.15 -1.93 -2.69
C LYS A 85 17.60 -2.21 -1.24
N ASP A 86 18.03 -1.20 -0.49
CA ASP A 86 18.43 -1.37 0.91
C ASP A 86 17.21 -1.68 1.78
N VAL A 87 16.11 -0.95 1.57
CA VAL A 87 14.83 -1.19 2.26
C VAL A 87 14.33 -2.61 1.96
N LEU A 88 14.40 -3.04 0.70
CA LEU A 88 14.01 -4.40 0.30
C LEU A 88 14.91 -5.47 0.92
N LYS A 89 16.21 -5.21 1.00
CA LYS A 89 17.16 -6.08 1.72
C LYS A 89 16.80 -6.18 3.20
N GLY A 90 16.39 -5.10 3.84
CA GLY A 90 15.90 -5.11 5.22
C GLY A 90 14.68 -6.02 5.41
N ILE A 91 13.71 -5.93 4.49
CA ILE A 91 12.51 -6.79 4.50
C ILE A 91 12.88 -8.26 4.27
N LEU A 92 13.74 -8.54 3.30
CA LEU A 92 14.22 -9.88 2.99
C LEU A 92 14.90 -10.52 4.20
N LEU A 93 15.85 -9.80 4.79
CA LEU A 93 16.66 -10.29 5.90
C LEU A 93 15.89 -10.43 7.22
N ASN A 94 14.73 -9.79 7.37
CA ASN A 94 13.94 -9.94 8.60
C ASN A 94 13.06 -11.20 8.62
N ASN A 95 12.83 -11.84 7.46
CA ASN A 95 11.97 -13.00 7.37
C ASN A 95 12.76 -14.24 6.90
N PRO A 96 13.01 -15.23 7.77
CA PRO A 96 13.76 -16.44 7.43
C PRO A 96 13.19 -17.21 6.23
N ASN A 97 11.85 -17.19 6.06
CA ASN A 97 11.23 -17.84 4.91
C ASN A 97 11.55 -17.11 3.60
N TYR A 98 11.64 -15.78 3.63
CA TYR A 98 12.08 -15.01 2.46
C TYR A 98 13.55 -15.26 2.18
N GLN A 99 14.42 -15.23 3.19
CA GLN A 99 15.84 -15.57 3.01
C GLN A 99 16.02 -16.95 2.37
N CYS A 100 15.34 -17.97 2.89
CA CYS A 100 15.41 -19.33 2.36
C CYS A 100 14.91 -19.43 0.91
N THR A 101 13.83 -18.70 0.57
CA THR A 101 13.23 -18.75 -0.77
C THR A 101 14.04 -17.99 -1.82
N TRP A 102 14.59 -16.83 -1.44
CA TRP A 102 15.21 -15.90 -2.39
C TRP A 102 16.75 -15.90 -2.32
N ASN A 103 17.34 -16.54 -1.30
CA ASN A 103 18.79 -16.68 -1.13
C ASN A 103 19.54 -15.35 -1.32
N ASP A 104 19.09 -14.31 -0.61
CA ASP A 104 19.59 -12.93 -0.67
C ASP A 104 19.49 -12.22 -2.05
N ASP A 105 18.78 -12.80 -3.03
CA ASP A 105 18.50 -12.18 -4.33
C ASP A 105 17.41 -11.09 -4.20
N VAL A 106 17.87 -9.87 -3.90
CA VAL A 106 17.00 -8.68 -3.74
C VAL A 106 16.23 -8.36 -5.02
N ASP A 107 16.79 -8.63 -6.20
CA ASP A 107 16.17 -8.26 -7.48
C ASP A 107 14.99 -9.18 -7.79
N ARG A 108 15.14 -10.50 -7.62
CA ARG A 108 14.02 -11.43 -7.73
C ARG A 108 12.97 -11.19 -6.65
N PHE A 109 13.41 -10.90 -5.44
CA PHE A 109 12.52 -10.56 -4.33
C PHE A 109 11.70 -9.29 -4.62
N ALA A 110 12.31 -8.27 -5.21
CA ALA A 110 11.64 -7.05 -5.63
C ALA A 110 10.53 -7.32 -6.64
N VAL A 111 10.80 -8.12 -7.68
CA VAL A 111 9.80 -8.51 -8.69
C VAL A 111 8.64 -9.27 -8.06
N PHE A 112 8.91 -10.14 -7.09
CA PHE A 112 7.87 -10.84 -6.34
C PHE A 112 7.00 -9.88 -5.53
N LEU A 113 7.61 -9.00 -4.72
CA LEU A 113 6.86 -8.07 -3.86
C LEU A 113 6.00 -7.09 -4.68
N ALA A 114 6.55 -6.52 -5.75
CA ALA A 114 5.81 -5.62 -6.64
C ALA A 114 4.52 -6.26 -7.19
N LYS A 115 4.53 -7.58 -7.40
CA LYS A 115 3.38 -8.31 -7.94
C LYS A 115 2.46 -8.88 -6.87
N ARG A 116 2.94 -9.12 -5.65
CA ARG A 116 2.26 -9.97 -4.65
C ARG A 116 2.03 -9.30 -3.29
N ALA A 117 2.56 -8.11 -3.06
CA ALA A 117 2.36 -7.36 -1.82
C ALA A 117 1.39 -6.20 -2.04
N TYR A 118 0.10 -6.47 -1.87
CA TYR A 118 -0.95 -5.46 -2.04
C TYR A 118 -2.17 -5.73 -1.14
N LEU A 119 -3.02 -4.71 -1.03
CA LEU A 119 -4.31 -4.73 -0.36
C LEU A 119 -5.38 -4.12 -1.27
N TYR A 120 -6.53 -4.76 -1.39
CA TYR A 120 -7.73 -4.11 -1.95
C TYR A 120 -8.54 -3.48 -0.83
N ALA A 121 -9.09 -2.31 -1.09
CA ALA A 121 -9.98 -1.57 -0.21
C ALA A 121 -11.23 -1.19 -0.99
N MET A 122 -12.38 -1.45 -0.36
CA MET A 122 -13.70 -1.18 -0.91
C MET A 122 -14.58 -0.57 0.18
N LYS A 123 -15.55 0.24 -0.25
CA LYS A 123 -16.63 0.70 0.61
C LYS A 123 -17.80 -0.26 0.49
N VAL A 124 -18.37 -0.69 1.62
CA VAL A 124 -19.55 -1.56 1.67
C VAL A 124 -20.69 -0.82 2.34
N ASP A 125 -21.82 -0.71 1.62
CA ASP A 125 -23.05 -0.07 2.07
C ASP A 125 -24.22 -1.05 1.86
N ASN A 126 -25.01 -1.35 2.91
CA ASN A 126 -26.15 -2.28 2.84
C ASN A 126 -25.87 -3.66 2.19
N ASN A 127 -24.69 -4.25 2.48
CA ASN A 127 -24.18 -5.50 1.87
C ASN A 127 -23.83 -5.41 0.38
N GLU A 128 -23.85 -4.22 -0.21
CA GLU A 128 -23.39 -3.98 -1.57
C GLU A 128 -21.99 -3.36 -1.57
N VAL A 129 -21.18 -3.77 -2.54
CA VAL A 129 -19.81 -3.26 -2.70
C VAL A 129 -19.84 -2.09 -3.66
N ASN A 130 -19.31 -0.95 -3.23
CA ASN A 130 -19.13 0.20 -4.12
C ASN A 130 -18.23 -0.17 -5.30
N ASN A 131 -18.57 0.33 -6.49
CA ASN A 131 -17.85 0.01 -7.72
C ASN A 131 -16.41 0.55 -7.74
N ASP A 132 -16.10 1.61 -6.98
CA ASP A 132 -14.75 2.14 -6.82
C ASP A 132 -13.89 1.22 -5.95
N VAL A 133 -12.74 0.80 -6.50
CA VAL A 133 -11.78 -0.08 -5.81
C VAL A 133 -10.44 0.62 -5.69
N LEU A 134 -9.92 0.70 -4.47
CA LEU A 134 -8.55 1.13 -4.23
C LEU A 134 -7.66 -0.09 -4.02
N ARG A 135 -6.66 -0.27 -4.89
CA ARG A 135 -5.55 -1.21 -4.71
C ARG A 135 -4.35 -0.46 -4.14
N ILE A 136 -3.97 -0.81 -2.93
CA ILE A 136 -2.80 -0.29 -2.22
C ILE A 136 -1.66 -1.29 -2.39
N ASP A 137 -0.74 -1.00 -3.31
CA ASP A 137 0.48 -1.79 -3.48
C ASP A 137 1.54 -1.38 -2.45
N LEU A 138 2.41 -2.31 -2.08
CA LEU A 138 3.62 -1.99 -1.32
C LEU A 138 4.52 -1.04 -2.13
N PHE A 139 4.72 -1.37 -3.42
CA PHE A 139 5.26 -0.53 -4.48
C PHE A 139 4.92 -1.19 -5.83
N ARG A 140 4.98 -0.45 -6.94
CA ARG A 140 4.65 -1.00 -8.28
C ARG A 140 5.87 -1.41 -9.10
N GLU A 141 6.93 -0.61 -9.06
CA GLU A 141 8.18 -0.90 -9.77
C GLU A 141 9.36 -0.22 -9.07
N LEU A 142 10.56 -0.68 -9.42
CA LEU A 142 11.81 0.00 -9.13
C LEU A 142 12.32 0.67 -10.40
N LYS A 143 12.81 1.89 -10.28
CA LYS A 143 13.53 2.58 -11.37
C LYS A 143 14.85 3.09 -10.87
N THR A 144 15.84 3.15 -11.74
CA THR A 144 17.09 3.86 -11.45
C THR A 144 16.76 5.30 -11.05
N SER A 145 17.39 5.78 -9.98
CA SER A 145 17.14 7.13 -9.49
C SER A 145 17.62 8.15 -10.51
N LYS A 146 16.88 9.25 -10.61
CA LYS A 146 17.26 10.38 -11.48
C LYS A 146 18.41 11.19 -10.88
N GLU A 147 18.60 11.11 -9.57
CA GLU A 147 19.61 11.88 -8.84
C GLU A 147 20.94 11.11 -8.73
N ASP A 148 20.88 9.78 -8.75
CA ASP A 148 22.04 8.89 -8.62
C ASP A 148 21.80 7.58 -9.38
N GLU A 149 22.53 7.37 -10.49
CA GLU A 149 22.39 6.18 -11.33
C GLU A 149 22.76 4.87 -10.61
N GLY A 150 23.45 4.93 -9.47
CA GLY A 150 23.77 3.78 -8.62
C GLY A 150 22.63 3.38 -7.67
N LYS A 151 21.58 4.19 -7.56
CA LYS A 151 20.47 3.98 -6.63
C LYS A 151 19.15 3.70 -7.35
N PHE A 152 18.19 3.18 -6.60
CA PHE A 152 16.87 2.86 -7.10
C PHE A 152 15.79 3.60 -6.31
N ASP A 153 14.76 4.07 -7.01
CA ASP A 153 13.56 4.66 -6.45
C ASP A 153 12.38 3.68 -6.52
N PHE A 154 11.59 3.64 -5.44
CA PHE A 154 10.26 3.04 -5.49
C PHE A 154 9.32 3.92 -6.32
N ILE A 155 8.50 3.31 -7.16
CA ILE A 155 7.45 4.00 -7.91
C ILE A 155 6.09 3.49 -7.47
N GLY A 156 5.21 4.41 -7.05
CA GLY A 156 3.87 4.06 -6.57
C GLY A 156 3.85 3.32 -5.23
N GLY A 157 2.67 3.24 -4.64
CA GLY A 157 2.44 2.46 -3.43
C GLY A 157 2.97 3.08 -2.13
N LEU A 158 2.96 2.27 -1.07
CA LEU A 158 3.27 2.73 0.28
C LEU A 158 4.76 3.03 0.49
N LEU A 159 5.68 2.20 0.00
CA LEU A 159 7.12 2.44 0.20
C LEU A 159 7.60 3.72 -0.49
N HIS A 160 7.04 4.06 -1.65
CA HIS A 160 7.30 5.36 -2.28
C HIS A 160 6.81 6.51 -1.40
N SER A 161 5.62 6.37 -0.80
CA SER A 161 5.03 7.37 0.08
C SER A 161 5.78 7.50 1.40
N PHE A 162 6.24 6.38 1.97
CA PHE A 162 6.95 6.29 3.23
C PHE A 162 8.31 6.99 3.23
N LYS A 163 8.85 7.43 2.08
CA LYS A 163 10.06 8.27 2.07
C LYS A 163 9.88 9.58 2.85
N HIS A 164 8.64 10.03 3.01
CA HIS A 164 8.29 11.23 3.77
C HIS A 164 7.98 10.95 5.25
N PHE A 165 7.97 9.69 5.70
CA PHE A 165 7.46 9.32 7.02
C PHE A 165 8.49 8.58 7.89
N SER A 166 8.42 8.85 9.19
CA SER A 166 9.18 8.16 10.24
C SER A 166 8.28 7.53 11.29
N ILE A 167 8.82 6.59 12.05
CA ILE A 167 8.30 6.17 13.36
C ILE A 167 9.44 6.24 14.36
N SER A 168 9.22 6.92 15.48
CA SER A 168 10.22 7.25 16.49
C SER A 168 11.48 7.89 15.90
N GLY A 169 11.31 8.78 14.91
CA GLY A 169 12.42 9.43 14.20
C GLY A 169 13.22 8.52 13.24
N ILE A 170 12.81 7.27 13.05
CA ILE A 170 13.46 6.31 12.14
C ILE A 170 12.70 6.28 10.82
N SER A 171 13.42 6.36 9.70
CA SER A 171 12.84 6.31 8.36
C SER A 171 12.15 4.99 8.07
N LEU A 172 10.99 5.07 7.42
CA LEU A 172 10.25 3.91 6.96
C LEU A 172 10.57 3.50 5.52
N SER A 173 11.38 4.29 4.81
CA SER A 173 11.76 4.01 3.42
C SER A 173 13.06 4.72 3.05
N THR A 174 13.16 5.29 1.85
CA THR A 174 14.41 5.82 1.28
C THR A 174 14.75 7.24 1.71
N GLY A 175 13.79 8.03 2.21
CA GLY A 175 13.97 9.46 2.49
C GLY A 175 14.34 9.78 3.94
N ASN A 176 14.60 11.07 4.18
CA ASN A 176 15.10 11.60 5.46
C ASN A 176 14.02 11.95 6.49
N CYS A 177 12.76 11.60 6.23
CA CYS A 177 11.60 11.74 7.13
C CYS A 177 11.17 13.19 7.42
N GLU A 178 9.97 13.55 6.98
CA GLU A 178 9.38 14.88 7.21
C GLU A 178 8.15 14.82 8.12
N ALA A 179 7.65 13.62 8.41
CA ALA A 179 6.36 13.39 9.07
C ALA A 179 6.39 12.18 10.00
N GLU A 180 6.10 12.41 11.28
CA GLU A 180 6.07 11.34 12.28
C GLU A 180 4.73 10.59 12.26
N LEU A 181 4.79 9.26 12.14
CA LEU A 181 3.69 8.33 12.35
C LEU A 181 3.90 7.60 13.68
N TYR A 182 2.81 7.16 14.29
CA TYR A 182 2.88 6.23 15.44
C TYR A 182 2.75 4.76 15.00
N HIS A 183 2.22 4.50 13.80
CA HIS A 183 2.05 3.16 13.24
C HIS A 183 1.84 3.24 11.72
N THR A 184 2.40 2.27 10.97
CA THR A 184 2.18 2.10 9.53
C THR A 184 0.70 2.05 9.13
N LEU A 185 -0.17 1.42 9.92
CA LEU A 185 -1.60 1.27 9.61
C LEU A 185 -2.34 2.61 9.49
N ARG A 186 -1.81 3.67 10.10
CA ARG A 186 -2.41 4.99 10.01
C ARG A 186 -2.41 5.52 8.57
N ILE A 187 -1.42 5.14 7.75
CA ILE A 187 -1.40 5.53 6.34
C ILE A 187 -2.53 4.86 5.56
N ILE A 188 -2.87 3.62 5.90
CA ILE A 188 -4.00 2.90 5.29
C ILE A 188 -5.28 3.63 5.66
N ASN A 189 -5.50 3.95 6.94
CA ASN A 189 -6.68 4.69 7.40
C ASN A 189 -6.83 6.05 6.69
N TYR A 190 -5.73 6.81 6.56
CA TYR A 190 -5.77 8.07 5.83
C TYR A 190 -6.03 7.87 4.33
N SER A 191 -5.52 6.80 3.73
CA SER A 191 -5.78 6.45 2.34
C SER A 191 -7.27 6.15 2.11
N LEU A 192 -7.90 5.39 3.01
CA LEU A 192 -9.33 5.07 2.93
C LEU A 192 -10.17 6.35 3.03
N LYS A 193 -9.89 7.20 4.02
CA LYS A 193 -10.58 8.49 4.17
C LYS A 193 -10.39 9.38 2.95
N ALA A 194 -9.16 9.55 2.48
CA ALA A 194 -8.87 10.37 1.30
C ALA A 194 -9.62 9.86 0.05
N PHE A 195 -9.69 8.54 -0.13
CA PHE A 195 -10.24 7.93 -1.33
C PHE A 195 -11.77 7.91 -1.36
N PHE A 196 -12.40 7.55 -0.23
CA PHE A 196 -13.85 7.33 -0.14
C PHE A 196 -14.64 8.51 0.43
N GLU A 197 -14.01 9.38 1.23
CA GLU A 197 -14.69 10.52 1.89
C GLU A 197 -14.12 11.88 1.48
N GLY A 198 -12.87 11.92 1.04
CA GLY A 198 -12.17 13.16 0.75
C GLY A 198 -12.64 13.85 -0.53
N GLU A 199 -12.51 15.17 -0.55
CA GLU A 199 -12.77 15.98 -1.73
C GLU A 199 -11.84 15.56 -2.88
N ARG A 200 -12.43 15.29 -4.05
CA ARG A 200 -11.71 14.86 -5.25
C ARG A 200 -11.40 16.06 -6.14
N VAL A 201 -10.12 16.29 -6.40
CA VAL A 201 -9.64 17.24 -7.40
C VAL A 201 -9.08 16.44 -8.57
N GLU A 202 -9.83 16.38 -9.67
CA GLU A 202 -9.47 15.61 -10.87
C GLU A 202 -8.13 16.07 -11.48
N ILE A 203 -7.38 15.10 -11.99
CA ILE A 203 -6.13 15.28 -12.74
C ILE A 203 -6.12 14.31 -13.93
N GLU A 204 -5.18 14.49 -14.86
CA GLU A 204 -5.14 13.77 -16.16
C GLU A 204 -5.37 12.24 -16.05
N ASN A 205 -4.82 11.59 -15.02
CA ASN A 205 -4.88 10.15 -14.83
C ASN A 205 -5.39 9.70 -13.45
N GLY A 206 -6.28 10.48 -12.83
CA GLY A 206 -6.89 10.15 -11.54
C GLY A 206 -7.30 11.40 -10.79
N PHE A 207 -7.11 11.42 -9.46
CA PHE A 207 -7.49 12.59 -8.66
C PHE A 207 -6.56 12.79 -7.47
N LYS A 208 -6.58 14.01 -6.92
CA LYS A 208 -5.96 14.36 -5.64
C LYS A 208 -7.04 14.44 -4.57
N SER A 209 -6.69 14.06 -3.35
CA SER A 209 -7.55 14.25 -2.19
C SER A 209 -6.71 14.62 -0.98
N TYR A 210 -7.32 15.35 -0.05
CA TYR A 210 -6.64 15.92 1.11
C TYR A 210 -7.26 15.43 2.40
N VAL A 211 -6.41 15.05 3.35
CA VAL A 211 -6.85 14.67 4.70
C VAL A 211 -6.04 15.44 5.73
N PRO A 212 -6.66 16.03 6.77
CA PRO A 212 -5.92 16.65 7.86
C PRO A 212 -4.93 15.67 8.50
N PHE A 213 -3.67 16.10 8.69
CA PHE A 213 -2.63 15.28 9.30
C PHE A 213 -2.42 15.65 10.77
N ASP A 214 -2.17 16.93 11.01
CA ASP A 214 -1.99 17.52 12.34
C ASP A 214 -2.50 18.98 12.34
N LYS A 215 -2.09 19.80 13.32
CA LYS A 215 -2.51 21.20 13.44
C LYS A 215 -2.04 22.08 12.27
N ASN A 216 -0.87 21.80 11.70
CA ASN A 216 -0.19 22.64 10.72
C ASN A 216 -0.17 22.04 9.31
N TYR A 217 -0.36 20.72 9.21
CA TYR A 217 -0.17 20.00 7.96
C TYR A 217 -1.41 19.17 7.54
N LYS A 218 -1.50 18.93 6.24
CA LYS A 218 -2.42 18.00 5.58
C LYS A 218 -1.65 17.00 4.73
N LEU A 219 -2.21 15.82 4.54
CA LEU A 219 -1.70 14.84 3.58
C LEU A 219 -2.42 15.03 2.25
N CYS A 220 -1.65 15.19 1.18
CA CYS A 220 -2.11 15.20 -0.20
C CYS A 220 -1.91 13.80 -0.79
N PHE A 221 -3.00 13.07 -0.98
CA PHE A 221 -3.02 11.80 -1.68
C PHE A 221 -3.15 12.04 -3.17
N ILE A 222 -2.32 11.37 -3.97
CA ILE A 222 -2.43 11.36 -5.43
C ILE A 222 -2.82 9.94 -5.85
N PHE A 223 -4.02 9.80 -6.37
CA PHE A 223 -4.54 8.53 -6.87
C PHE A 223 -4.40 8.46 -8.39
N TYR A 224 -3.97 7.30 -8.87
CA TYR A 224 -3.96 6.94 -10.28
C TYR A 224 -5.16 6.05 -10.58
N HIS A 225 -5.90 6.29 -11.67
CA HIS A 225 -7.02 5.47 -12.11
C HIS A 225 -6.65 4.68 -13.36
N ASN A 226 -6.61 3.35 -13.25
CA ASN A 226 -6.61 2.49 -14.42
C ASN A 226 -8.05 2.34 -14.91
N LYS A 227 -8.39 3.08 -15.98
CA LYS A 227 -9.74 3.07 -16.58
C LYS A 227 -10.15 1.71 -17.15
N ARG A 228 -9.19 0.88 -17.57
CA ARG A 228 -9.47 -0.44 -18.19
C ARG A 228 -9.94 -1.45 -17.16
N THR A 229 -9.30 -1.45 -15.99
CA THR A 229 -9.64 -2.34 -14.88
C THR A 229 -10.63 -1.70 -13.89
N ASN A 230 -10.90 -0.40 -14.09
CA ASN A 230 -11.58 0.50 -13.17
C ASN A 230 -11.09 0.32 -11.72
N THR A 231 -9.76 0.33 -11.57
CA THR A 231 -9.07 0.20 -10.28
C THR A 231 -8.22 1.43 -10.04
N PHE A 232 -8.28 1.95 -8.83
CA PHE A 232 -7.49 3.08 -8.39
C PHE A 232 -6.28 2.62 -7.58
N TYR A 233 -5.20 3.39 -7.62
CA TYR A 233 -3.94 3.07 -6.97
C TYR A 233 -3.38 4.30 -6.27
N ILE A 234 -2.67 4.11 -5.16
CA ILE A 234 -1.89 5.19 -4.57
C ILE A 234 -0.64 5.42 -5.43
N ASN A 235 -0.54 6.59 -6.04
CA ASN A 235 0.66 7.00 -6.75
C ASN A 235 1.71 7.54 -5.77
N THR A 236 1.30 8.46 -4.87
CA THR A 236 2.16 9.00 -3.82
C THR A 236 1.31 9.73 -2.76
N ILE A 237 1.91 9.95 -1.59
CA ILE A 237 1.33 10.72 -0.49
C ILE A 237 2.36 11.75 -0.06
N ILE A 238 1.96 13.02 -0.09
CA ILE A 238 2.86 14.15 0.17
C ILE A 238 2.33 14.92 1.37
N LYS A 239 3.20 15.27 2.32
CA LYS A 239 2.88 16.20 3.40
C LYS A 239 2.90 17.64 2.86
N LYS A 240 1.85 18.42 3.15
CA LYS A 240 1.74 19.83 2.76
C LYS A 240 1.33 20.68 3.96
N GLU A 241 1.82 21.91 4.01
CA GLU A 241 1.28 22.93 4.92
C GLU A 241 -0.19 23.22 4.55
N LYS A 242 -0.98 23.57 5.57
CA LYS A 242 -2.42 23.80 5.42
C LYS A 242 -2.74 24.97 4.51
#